data_AF-A0A7J8Z8M9-F1
#
_entry.id   AF-A0A7J8Z8M9-F1
#
_cell.length_a   1.000
_cell.length_b   1.000
_cell.length_c   1.000
_cell.angle_alpha   90.00
_cell.angle_beta   90.00
_cell.angle_gamma   90.00
#
_symmetry.space_group_name_H-M   'P 1'
#
loop_
_entity.id
_entity.type
_entity.pdbx_description
1 polymer ?
#
loop_
_entity_poly.entity_id
_entity_poly.type
_entity_poly.pdbx_seq_one_letter_code
_entity_poly.pdbx_strand_id
1 'polypeptide(L)'
;MQEPGGLGMMSSGGGSETIGGLSSGEVSVSGDQNRHLKAEIATHPLYEQLLAAHVSCLRVATPIDQLSLIDAQLAESHNILRSYASQQQGHSLSPHERQELDNFLAQYLIVLCTFKEQLQQHVRVHAVEAVMACREIENNLQALTGLSLFFLLIK
;
A
#
# COMPACT_ATOMS: atom_id res chain seq x y z
N MET A 1 36.38 -63.19 15.93
CA MET A 1 37.02 -61.86 16.05
C MET A 1 36.19 -60.91 15.21
N GLN A 2 35.58 -59.92 15.87
CA GLN A 2 34.55 -59.03 15.34
C GLN A 2 34.96 -57.58 15.66
N GLU A 3 34.55 -56.66 14.78
CA GLU A 3 34.68 -55.19 14.76
C GLU A 3 36.01 -54.59 14.24
N PRO A 4 36.06 -53.32 13.76
CA PRO A 4 35.00 -52.43 13.21
C PRO A 4 35.45 -51.64 11.94
N GLY A 5 34.56 -50.85 11.32
CA GLY A 5 35.02 -49.69 10.54
C GLY A 5 34.03 -49.02 9.60
N GLY A 6 33.68 -47.77 9.90
CA GLY A 6 33.61 -46.71 8.87
C GLY A 6 32.25 -46.21 8.43
N LEU A 7 31.72 -45.22 9.18
CA LEU A 7 30.67 -44.30 8.75
C LEU A 7 31.12 -43.43 7.56
N GLY A 8 30.17 -43.04 6.69
CA GLY A 8 30.39 -41.95 5.74
C GLY A 8 29.32 -41.84 4.64
N MET A 9 28.11 -41.39 4.99
CA MET A 9 27.14 -40.91 3.99
C MET A 9 27.55 -39.51 3.54
N MET A 10 27.82 -39.33 2.24
CA MET A 10 27.95 -38.03 1.61
C MET A 10 26.67 -37.74 0.82
N SER A 11 25.92 -36.77 1.33
CA SER A 11 24.77 -36.17 0.67
C SER A 11 25.29 -35.04 -0.23
N SER A 12 24.89 -35.04 -1.50
CA SER A 12 25.26 -34.00 -2.47
C SER A 12 24.00 -33.25 -2.89
N GLY A 13 24.08 -31.94 -2.77
CA GLY A 13 22.96 -31.02 -2.86
C GLY A 13 22.59 -30.56 -4.28
N GLY A 14 21.46 -29.88 -4.31
CA GLY A 14 20.96 -29.00 -5.38
C GLY A 14 19.69 -28.37 -4.79
N GLY A 15 19.62 -27.08 -4.48
CA GLY A 15 20.02 -25.94 -5.27
C GLY A 15 18.73 -25.21 -5.63
N SER A 16 18.09 -24.55 -4.65
CA SER A 16 16.93 -23.69 -4.88
C SER A 16 17.25 -22.31 -4.33
N GLU A 17 17.50 -21.40 -5.25
CA GLU A 17 17.83 -20.00 -5.04
C GLU A 17 16.57 -19.24 -4.65
N THR A 18 16.24 -19.23 -3.35
CA THR A 18 15.26 -18.28 -2.81
C THR A 18 16.01 -17.04 -2.34
N ILE A 19 15.93 -16.01 -3.16
CA ILE A 19 16.47 -14.68 -2.94
C ILE A 19 15.72 -14.05 -1.74
N GLY A 20 16.46 -13.64 -0.70
CA GLY A 20 16.02 -12.59 0.21
C GLY A 20 15.52 -12.98 1.61
N GLY A 21 15.96 -14.10 2.18
CA GLY A 21 15.75 -14.39 3.62
C GLY A 21 16.82 -13.74 4.49
N LEU A 22 16.64 -12.48 4.89
CA LEU A 22 17.47 -11.85 5.92
C LEU A 22 17.05 -12.38 7.31
N SER A 23 17.66 -13.48 7.72
CA SER A 23 17.76 -13.84 9.13
C SER A 23 18.85 -12.99 9.78
N SER A 24 18.44 -11.91 10.45
CA SER A 24 19.23 -11.35 11.54
C SER A 24 18.63 -11.88 12.83
N GLY A 25 19.14 -13.02 13.27
CA GLY A 25 18.99 -13.46 14.65
C GLY A 25 19.83 -12.56 15.54
N GLU A 26 19.23 -11.49 16.06
CA GLU A 26 19.41 -10.92 17.40
C GLU A 26 18.19 -10.01 17.69
N VAL A 27 17.67 -10.07 18.93
CA VAL A 27 16.45 -9.42 19.47
C VAL A 27 15.11 -10.18 19.28
N SER A 28 15.04 -11.40 19.82
CA SER A 28 13.79 -12.20 19.88
C SER A 28 12.68 -11.59 20.75
N VAL A 29 12.96 -10.56 21.57
CA VAL A 29 11.93 -9.90 22.41
C VAL A 29 11.24 -8.74 21.68
N SER A 30 11.88 -8.11 20.69
CA SER A 30 11.31 -6.99 19.93
C SER A 30 10.46 -7.45 18.75
N GLY A 31 10.76 -8.62 18.18
CA GLY A 31 9.98 -9.20 17.08
C GLY A 31 8.54 -9.50 17.51
N ASP A 32 8.35 -10.13 18.67
CA ASP A 32 7.03 -10.48 19.17
C ASP A 32 6.20 -9.27 19.59
N GLN A 33 6.83 -8.27 20.22
CA GLN A 33 6.17 -6.99 20.53
C GLN A 33 5.71 -6.24 19.27
N ASN A 34 6.53 -6.23 18.22
CA ASN A 34 6.18 -5.58 16.96
C ASN A 34 5.04 -6.34 16.24
N ARG A 35 5.05 -7.68 16.27
CA ARG A 35 3.94 -8.49 15.74
C ARG A 35 2.66 -8.25 16.52
N HIS A 36 2.74 -8.09 17.83
CA HIS A 36 1.61 -7.77 18.70
C HIS A 36 1.02 -6.39 18.38
N LEU A 37 1.87 -5.36 18.28
CA LEU A 37 1.41 -4.01 17.91
C LEU A 37 0.75 -3.98 16.53
N LYS A 38 1.31 -4.71 15.55
CA LYS A 38 0.69 -4.88 14.22
C LYS A 38 -0.68 -5.54 14.29
N ALA A 39 -0.85 -6.55 15.15
CA ALA A 39 -2.15 -7.20 15.35
C ALA A 39 -3.19 -6.25 15.97
N GLU A 40 -2.78 -5.46 16.97
CA GLU A 40 -3.64 -4.44 17.59
C GLU A 40 -4.04 -3.34 16.61
N ILE A 41 -3.12 -2.88 15.76
CA ILE A 41 -3.43 -1.92 14.69
C ILE A 41 -4.41 -2.55 13.69
N ALA A 42 -4.16 -3.78 13.24
CA ALA A 42 -4.95 -4.45 12.20
C ALA A 42 -6.38 -4.76 12.63
N THR A 43 -6.62 -4.96 13.92
CA THR A 43 -7.97 -5.21 14.47
C THR A 43 -8.64 -3.97 15.06
N HIS A 44 -7.98 -2.81 14.97
CA HIS A 44 -8.50 -1.57 15.49
C HIS A 44 -9.76 -1.11 14.72
N PRO A 45 -10.82 -0.62 15.38
CA PRO A 45 -12.05 -0.16 14.72
C PRO A 45 -11.83 0.92 13.64
N LEU A 46 -10.85 1.79 13.82
CA LEU A 46 -10.49 2.84 12.86
C LEU A 46 -9.65 2.36 11.67
N TYR A 47 -9.15 1.12 11.70
CA TYR A 47 -8.21 0.63 10.69
C TYR A 47 -8.85 0.58 9.30
N GLU A 48 -10.07 0.08 9.17
CA GLU A 48 -10.81 0.05 7.90
C GLU A 48 -11.02 1.45 7.33
N GLN A 49 -11.36 2.42 8.19
CA GLN A 49 -11.52 3.81 7.76
C GLN A 49 -10.20 4.43 7.30
N LEU A 50 -9.11 4.12 8.00
CA LEU A 50 -7.76 4.54 7.66
C LEU A 50 -7.32 3.96 6.31
N LEU A 51 -7.54 2.66 6.11
CA LEU A 51 -7.24 1.96 4.87
C LEU A 51 -8.05 2.55 3.71
N ALA A 52 -9.34 2.77 3.90
CA ALA A 52 -10.20 3.40 2.89
C ALA A 52 -9.76 4.82 2.53
N ALA A 53 -9.34 5.63 3.51
CA ALA A 53 -8.79 6.96 3.28
C ALA A 53 -7.48 6.87 2.48
N HIS A 54 -6.59 5.95 2.83
CA HIS A 54 -5.33 5.73 2.13
C HIS A 54 -5.54 5.28 0.68
N VAL A 55 -6.40 4.29 0.45
CA VAL A 55 -6.78 3.81 -0.89
C VAL A 55 -7.39 4.96 -1.70
N SER A 56 -8.20 5.82 -1.08
CA SER A 56 -8.74 7.00 -1.75
C SER A 56 -7.64 7.97 -2.22
N CYS A 57 -6.57 8.16 -1.44
CA CYS A 57 -5.41 8.95 -1.86
C CYS A 57 -4.71 8.30 -3.06
N LEU A 58 -4.45 6.99 -3.00
CA LEU A 58 -3.80 6.26 -4.09
C LEU A 58 -4.60 6.35 -5.39
N ARG A 59 -5.93 6.20 -5.33
CA ARG A 59 -6.81 6.30 -6.51
C ARG A 59 -6.76 7.67 -7.19
N VAL A 60 -6.49 8.75 -6.46
CA VAL A 60 -6.34 10.09 -7.05
C VAL A 60 -4.95 10.25 -7.70
N ALA A 61 -3.92 9.66 -7.12
CA ALA A 61 -2.55 9.72 -7.64
C ALA A 61 -2.29 8.75 -8.81
N THR A 62 -3.19 7.79 -9.05
CA THR A 62 -2.94 6.68 -9.97
C THR A 62 -3.70 6.86 -11.27
N PRO A 63 -3.07 6.64 -12.45
CA PRO A 63 -3.77 6.61 -13.72
C PRO A 63 -4.89 5.57 -13.76
N ILE A 64 -5.94 5.80 -14.56
CA ILE A 64 -7.14 4.96 -14.62
C ILE A 64 -6.81 3.49 -14.93
N ASP A 65 -5.82 3.25 -15.80
CA ASP A 65 -5.44 1.90 -16.24
C ASP A 65 -4.86 1.02 -15.12
N GLN A 66 -4.38 1.64 -14.04
CA GLN A 66 -3.71 0.95 -12.92
C GLN A 66 -4.63 0.77 -11.70
N LEU A 67 -5.88 1.22 -11.76
CA LEU A 67 -6.83 1.09 -10.64
C LEU A 67 -7.12 -0.37 -10.28
N SER A 68 -7.13 -1.26 -11.27
CA SER A 68 -7.33 -2.71 -11.07
C SER A 68 -6.24 -3.36 -10.20
N LEU A 69 -5.00 -2.84 -10.28
CA LEU A 69 -3.89 -3.30 -9.45
C LEU A 69 -4.09 -2.93 -7.97
N ILE A 70 -4.60 -1.72 -7.71
CA ILE A 70 -4.94 -1.27 -6.35
C ILE A 70 -6.02 -2.19 -5.76
N ASP A 71 -7.06 -2.50 -6.52
CA ASP A 71 -8.15 -3.36 -6.05
C ASP A 71 -7.67 -4.79 -5.78
N ALA A 72 -6.76 -5.33 -6.59
CA ALA A 72 -6.15 -6.64 -6.36
C ALA A 72 -5.29 -6.66 -5.09
N GLN A 73 -4.46 -5.63 -4.87
CA GLN A 73 -3.65 -5.49 -3.65
C GLN A 73 -4.52 -5.32 -2.41
N LEU A 74 -5.63 -4.58 -2.51
CA LEU A 74 -6.58 -4.44 -1.42
C LEU A 74 -7.23 -5.78 -1.05
N ALA A 75 -7.62 -6.59 -2.04
CA ALA A 75 -8.15 -7.93 -1.81
C ALA A 75 -7.14 -8.85 -1.09
N GLU A 76 -5.84 -8.75 -1.44
CA GLU A 76 -4.78 -9.49 -0.75
C GLU A 76 -4.58 -9.02 0.70
N SER A 77 -4.65 -7.72 0.96
CA SER A 77 -4.54 -7.13 2.30
C SER A 77 -5.54 -7.73 3.30
N HIS A 78 -6.79 -7.98 2.87
CA HIS A 78 -7.82 -8.59 3.73
C HIS A 78 -7.43 -9.99 4.24
N ASN A 79 -6.62 -10.76 3.50
CA ASN A 79 -6.13 -12.06 3.97
C ASN A 79 -5.09 -11.89 5.09
N ILE A 80 -4.23 -10.87 4.97
CA ILE A 80 -3.22 -10.52 5.99
C ILE A 80 -3.91 -10.04 7.27
N LEU A 81 -4.93 -9.18 7.15
CA LEU A 81 -5.77 -8.73 8.28
C LEU A 81 -6.40 -9.90 9.03
N ARG A 82 -6.95 -10.87 8.30
CA ARG A 82 -7.50 -12.10 8.90
C ARG A 82 -6.44 -12.90 9.66
N SER A 83 -5.22 -12.97 9.14
CA SER A 83 -4.10 -13.65 9.82
C SER A 83 -3.76 -12.98 11.16
N TYR A 84 -3.69 -11.65 11.20
CA TYR A 84 -3.45 -10.90 12.42
C TYR A 84 -4.59 -11.04 13.44
N ALA A 85 -5.84 -10.99 12.98
CA ALA A 85 -7.01 -11.17 13.84
C ALA A 85 -7.04 -12.56 14.52
N SER A 86 -6.61 -13.61 13.81
CA SER A 86 -6.52 -14.97 14.38
C SER A 86 -5.42 -15.12 15.44
N GLN A 87 -4.44 -14.21 15.44
CA GLN A 87 -3.25 -14.27 16.28
C GLN A 87 -3.41 -13.51 17.61
N GLN A 88 -4.55 -12.84 17.79
CA GLN A 88 -4.85 -12.02 18.96
C GLN A 88 -5.34 -12.90 20.12
N GLN A 89 -4.40 -13.59 20.76
CA GLN A 89 -4.66 -14.41 21.94
C GLN A 89 -3.67 -14.01 23.05
N GLY A 90 -4.16 -13.26 24.04
CA GLY A 90 -3.60 -13.32 25.40
C GLY A 90 -2.79 -12.12 25.91
N HIS A 91 -2.53 -11.08 25.12
CA HIS A 91 -2.02 -9.80 25.64
C HIS A 91 -2.85 -8.66 25.05
N SER A 92 -3.20 -7.69 25.90
CA SER A 92 -3.91 -6.48 25.51
C SER A 92 -3.00 -5.31 25.85
N LEU A 93 -2.98 -4.30 25.00
CA LEU A 93 -2.38 -3.01 25.34
C LEU A 93 -2.96 -2.48 26.66
N SER A 94 -2.12 -1.77 27.43
CA SER A 94 -2.57 -1.02 28.59
C SER A 94 -3.58 0.06 28.17
N PRO A 95 -4.45 0.53 29.08
CA PRO A 95 -5.42 1.57 28.74
C PRO A 95 -4.78 2.86 28.21
N HIS A 96 -3.56 3.18 28.65
CA HIS A 96 -2.80 4.33 28.16
C HIS A 96 -2.36 4.14 26.71
N GLU A 97 -1.74 3.00 26.39
CA GLU A 97 -1.27 2.70 25.03
C GLU A 97 -2.44 2.61 24.02
N ARG A 98 -3.60 2.11 24.45
CA ARG A 98 -4.83 2.13 23.63
C ARG A 98 -5.23 3.57 23.28
N GLN A 99 -5.26 4.46 24.27
CA GLN A 99 -5.61 5.86 24.04
C GLN A 99 -4.63 6.57 23.12
N GLU A 100 -3.33 6.26 23.23
CA GLU A 100 -2.30 6.79 22.34
C GLU A 100 -2.47 6.26 20.90
N LEU A 101 -2.77 4.97 20.75
CA LEU A 101 -3.05 4.35 19.46
C LEU A 101 -4.29 4.96 18.80
N ASP A 102 -5.38 5.15 19.56
CA ASP A 102 -6.62 5.78 19.09
C ASP A 102 -6.34 7.19 18.58
N ASN A 103 -5.63 7.99 19.37
CA ASN A 103 -5.27 9.36 19.00
C ASN A 103 -4.36 9.39 17.77
N PHE A 104 -3.38 8.49 17.70
CA PHE A 104 -2.51 8.37 16.52
C PHE A 104 -3.30 8.03 15.25
N LEU A 105 -4.18 7.02 15.30
CA LEU A 105 -4.98 6.62 14.15
C LEU A 105 -5.97 7.72 13.73
N ALA A 106 -6.57 8.42 14.69
CA ALA A 106 -7.44 9.56 14.40
C ALA A 106 -6.68 10.72 13.73
N GLN A 107 -5.51 11.09 14.24
CA GLN A 107 -4.66 12.13 13.63
C GLN A 107 -4.20 11.71 12.23
N TYR A 108 -3.79 10.46 12.07
CA TYR A 108 -3.32 9.95 10.79
C TYR A 108 -4.45 9.96 9.74
N LEU A 109 -5.67 9.62 10.15
CA LEU A 109 -6.85 9.73 9.29
C LEU A 109 -7.10 11.18 8.82
N ILE A 110 -7.00 12.17 9.71
CA ILE A 110 -7.15 13.59 9.36
C ILE A 110 -6.10 14.01 8.34
N VAL A 111 -4.85 13.59 8.53
CA VAL A 111 -3.75 13.85 7.59
C VAL A 111 -4.05 13.25 6.22
N LEU A 112 -4.51 11.99 6.16
CA LEU A 112 -4.88 11.35 4.89
C LEU A 112 -6.01 12.08 4.18
N CYS A 113 -7.06 12.49 4.89
CA CYS A 113 -8.16 13.27 4.33
C CYS A 113 -7.67 14.61 3.75
N THR A 114 -6.85 15.33 4.51
CA THR A 114 -6.28 16.63 4.06
C THR A 114 -5.38 16.45 2.85
N PHE A 115 -4.54 15.41 2.86
CA PHE A 115 -3.66 15.08 1.76
C PHE A 115 -4.44 14.73 0.48
N LYS A 116 -5.54 13.96 0.61
CA LYS A 116 -6.42 13.65 -0.53
C LYS A 116 -6.95 14.91 -1.19
N GLU A 117 -7.44 15.88 -0.42
CA GLU A 117 -7.99 17.13 -0.95
C GLU A 117 -6.92 17.93 -1.69
N GLN A 118 -5.72 18.04 -1.11
CA GLN A 118 -4.57 18.71 -1.76
C GLN A 118 -4.19 18.01 -3.07
N LEU A 119 -4.13 16.69 -3.06
CA LEU A 119 -3.79 15.88 -4.23
C LEU A 119 -4.84 16.02 -5.33
N GLN A 120 -6.13 15.96 -4.98
CA GLN A 120 -7.23 16.16 -5.92
C GLN A 120 -7.17 17.55 -6.55
N GLN A 121 -6.91 18.58 -5.74
CA GLN A 121 -6.78 19.94 -6.24
C GLN A 121 -5.59 20.08 -7.19
N HIS A 122 -4.44 19.48 -6.86
CA HIS A 122 -3.24 19.52 -7.71
C HIS A 122 -3.49 18.87 -9.08
N VAL A 123 -4.03 17.64 -9.09
CA VAL A 123 -4.36 16.93 -10.35
C VAL A 123 -5.37 17.72 -11.18
N ARG A 124 -6.40 18.27 -10.54
CA ARG A 124 -7.43 19.07 -11.21
C ARG A 124 -6.84 20.31 -11.88
N VAL A 125 -5.96 21.05 -11.19
CA VAL A 125 -5.33 22.26 -11.74
C VAL A 125 -4.49 21.92 -12.96
N HIS A 126 -3.59 20.93 -12.87
CA HIS A 126 -2.75 20.50 -14.00
C HIS A 126 -3.58 20.00 -15.19
N ALA A 127 -4.65 19.23 -14.93
CA ALA A 127 -5.54 18.77 -15.99
C ALA A 127 -6.25 19.94 -16.69
N VAL A 128 -6.73 20.94 -15.94
CA VAL A 128 -7.36 22.14 -16.52
C VAL A 128 -6.35 22.96 -17.31
N GLU A 129 -5.15 23.18 -16.78
CA GLU A 129 -4.08 23.89 -17.48
C GLU A 129 -3.71 23.21 -18.80
N ALA A 130 -3.58 21.88 -18.80
CA ALA A 130 -3.33 21.10 -20.01
C ALA A 130 -4.47 21.25 -21.03
N VAL A 131 -5.73 21.20 -20.60
CA VAL A 131 -6.90 21.41 -21.49
C VAL A 131 -6.91 22.82 -22.06
N MET A 132 -6.59 23.84 -21.26
CA MET A 132 -6.49 25.23 -21.74
C MET A 132 -5.37 25.40 -22.76
N ALA A 133 -4.19 24.82 -22.51
CA ALA A 133 -3.08 24.84 -23.46
C ALA A 133 -3.41 24.12 -24.78
N CYS A 134 -4.09 22.97 -24.71
CA CYS A 134 -4.57 22.26 -25.90
C CYS A 134 -5.53 23.13 -26.71
N ARG A 135 -6.47 23.80 -26.03
CA ARG A 135 -7.41 24.72 -26.68
C ARG A 135 -6.70 25.91 -27.35
N GLU A 136 -5.67 26.45 -26.73
CA GLU A 136 -4.88 27.53 -27.32
C GLU A 136 -4.15 27.07 -28.59
N ILE A 137 -3.55 25.88 -28.58
CA ILE A 137 -2.92 25.26 -29.75
C ILE A 137 -3.94 25.09 -30.88
N GLU A 138 -5.12 24.56 -30.58
CA GLU A 138 -6.19 24.36 -31.56
C GLU A 138 -6.67 25.69 -32.16
N ASN A 139 -6.84 26.72 -31.35
CA ASN A 139 -7.21 28.05 -31.82
C ASN A 139 -6.15 28.62 -32.78
N ASN A 140 -4.87 28.46 -32.46
CA ASN A 140 -3.77 28.91 -33.32
C ASN A 140 -3.74 28.14 -34.65
N LEU A 141 -3.98 26.82 -34.62
CA LEU A 141 -4.10 26.00 -35.82
C LEU A 141 -5.29 26.42 -36.68
N GLN A 142 -6.44 26.69 -36.07
CA GLN A 142 -7.62 27.19 -36.78
C GLN A 142 -7.35 28.56 -37.42
N ALA A 143 -6.66 29.47 -36.72
CA ALA A 143 -6.31 30.77 -37.26
C ALA A 143 -5.38 30.68 -38.48
N LEU A 144 -4.45 29.72 -38.49
CA LEU A 144 -3.51 29.50 -39.59
C LEU A 144 -4.13 28.78 -40.78
N THR A 145 -5.03 27.82 -40.55
CA THR A 145 -5.51 26.90 -41.59
C THR A 145 -6.95 27.15 -42.02
N GLY A 146 -7.73 27.90 -41.23
CA GLY A 146 -9.17 28.07 -41.42
C GLY A 146 -10.01 26.83 -41.07
N LEU A 147 -9.39 25.74 -40.59
CA LEU A 147 -10.06 24.48 -40.25
C LEU A 147 -10.38 24.40 -38.75
N SER A 148 -11.64 24.17 -38.39
CA SER A 148 -12.04 23.91 -37.01
C SER A 148 -11.96 22.41 -36.69
N LEU A 149 -10.88 21.96 -36.05
CA LEU A 149 -10.66 20.55 -35.69
C LEU A 149 -11.55 20.06 -34.51
N PHE A 150 -12.15 21.00 -33.77
CA PHE A 150 -12.88 20.74 -32.51
C PHE A 150 -14.10 19.82 -32.65
N PHE A 151 -14.68 19.65 -33.85
CA PHE A 151 -15.80 18.73 -34.07
C PHE A 151 -15.39 17.24 -34.07
N LEU A 152 -14.11 16.90 -34.19
CA LEU A 152 -13.65 15.51 -34.29
C LEU A 152 -13.21 14.87 -32.96
N LEU A 153 -12.95 15.65 -31.91
CA LEU A 153 -12.35 15.16 -30.66
C LEU A 153 -13.32 14.97 -29.49
N ILE A 154 -14.59 15.40 -29.62
CA ILE A 154 -15.64 15.28 -28.57
C ILE A 154 -16.83 14.42 -29.06
N LYS A 155 -16.62 13.54 -30.05
CA LYS A 155 -17.66 12.60 -30.50
C LYS A 155 -17.17 11.16 -30.48
#